data_AF-A0A7X5DZI8-F1
#
_entry.id   AF-A0A7X5DZI8-F1
#
_cell.length_a   1.000
_cell.length_b   1.000
_cell.length_c   1.000
_cell.angle_alpha   90.00
_cell.angle_beta   90.00
_cell.angle_gamma   90.00
#
_symmetry.space_group_name_H-M   'P 1'
#
loop_
_entity.id
_entity.type
_entity.pdbx_description
1 polymer ?
#
loop_
_entity_poly.entity_id
_entity_poly.type
_entity_poly.pdbx_seq_one_letter_code
_entity_poly.pdbx_strand_id
1 'polypeptide(L)'
;MQNPKEAIKQIQALTYGAYQASGQVAALIGASRPENMAEALEQTAARMEQGTVQLRALCESCLPPVPAVGQKPALPPLDAAGKVEVNEFGWLHIQLNTLLPHCRFAPPLWLTDTISRLLDRHERRHGKLPLLEQALLVIDEYCDVDSRQVYDADNKGWKAVSNAIKGRLVADDDQFSLSLCLLSQRSPEAQCHIYVLPMADAGDFFFMHSDHFTFSR
;
A
#
# COMPACT_ATOMS: atom_id res chain seq x y z
N MET A 1 0.66 -26.57 4.25
CA MET A 1 0.65 -25.87 5.55
C MET A 1 2.02 -26.07 6.18
N GLN A 2 2.77 -25.00 6.41
CA GLN A 2 4.15 -25.08 6.89
C GLN A 2 4.20 -25.52 8.37
N ASN A 3 5.28 -26.17 8.81
CA ASN A 3 5.44 -26.58 10.21
C ASN A 3 5.58 -25.34 11.11
N PRO A 4 4.72 -25.14 12.12
CA PRO A 4 4.77 -23.96 12.99
C PRO A 4 6.13 -23.75 13.67
N LYS A 5 6.85 -24.83 14.01
CA LYS A 5 8.18 -24.72 14.64
C LYS A 5 9.24 -24.18 13.67
N GLU A 6 9.17 -24.55 12.41
CA GLU A 6 10.08 -24.05 11.37
C GLU A 6 9.76 -22.59 11.03
N ALA A 7 8.46 -22.26 10.97
CA ALA A 7 8.02 -20.89 10.79
C ALA A 7 8.53 -19.98 11.91
N ILE A 8 8.39 -20.36 13.19
CA ILE A 8 8.91 -19.56 14.30
C ILE A 8 10.42 -19.31 14.17
N LYS A 9 11.22 -20.31 13.79
CA LYS A 9 12.66 -20.14 13.57
C LYS A 9 12.96 -19.12 12.46
N GLN A 10 12.21 -19.19 11.36
CA GLN A 10 12.35 -18.23 10.25
C GLN A 10 11.94 -16.81 10.67
N ILE A 11 10.83 -16.66 11.41
CA ILE A 11 10.40 -15.38 11.99
C ILE A 11 11.52 -14.79 12.85
N GLN A 12 12.08 -15.57 13.78
CA GLN A 12 13.17 -15.12 14.65
C GLN A 12 14.42 -14.70 13.86
N ALA A 13 14.76 -15.42 12.78
CA ALA A 13 15.87 -15.05 11.91
C ALA A 13 15.62 -13.72 11.20
N LEU A 14 14.41 -13.47 10.69
CA LEU A 14 14.03 -12.19 10.09
C LEU A 14 14.11 -11.04 11.10
N THR A 15 13.57 -11.24 12.31
CA THR A 15 13.63 -10.23 13.38
C THR A 15 15.06 -9.93 13.79
N TYR A 16 15.91 -10.95 13.90
CA TYR A 16 17.32 -10.77 14.23
C TYR A 16 18.08 -10.02 13.12
N GLY A 17 17.82 -10.33 11.85
CA GLY A 17 18.38 -9.59 10.71
C GLY A 17 18.00 -8.11 10.72
N ALA A 18 16.74 -7.79 11.01
CA ALA A 18 16.27 -6.41 11.16
C ALA A 18 16.98 -5.69 12.31
N TYR A 19 17.16 -6.36 13.45
CA TYR A 19 17.94 -5.82 14.57
C TYR A 19 19.40 -5.52 14.17
N GLN A 20 20.07 -6.44 13.49
CA GLN A 20 21.44 -6.22 13.01
C GLN A 20 21.55 -5.03 12.05
N ALA A 21 20.58 -4.84 11.15
CA ALA A 21 20.56 -3.70 10.23
C ALA A 21 20.47 -2.36 10.99
N SER A 22 19.62 -2.28 12.02
CA SER A 22 19.54 -1.07 12.87
C SER A 22 20.86 -0.76 13.59
N GLY A 23 21.60 -1.80 14.02
CA GLY A 23 22.91 -1.64 14.65
C GLY A 23 23.98 -1.04 13.72
N GLN A 24 23.90 -1.34 12.41
CA GLN A 24 24.82 -0.76 11.41
C GLN A 24 24.64 0.76 11.29
N VAL A 25 23.40 1.25 11.35
CA VAL A 25 23.11 2.69 11.35
C VAL A 25 23.61 3.36 12.63
N ALA A 26 23.38 2.73 13.79
CA ALA A 26 23.84 3.26 15.06
C ALA A 26 25.37 3.46 15.12
N ALA A 27 26.13 2.58 14.47
CA ALA A 27 27.59 2.68 14.39
C ALA A 27 28.08 3.89 13.56
N LEU A 28 27.23 4.49 12.72
CA LEU A 28 27.57 5.65 11.91
C LEU A 28 27.35 7.00 12.63
N ILE A 29 26.73 6.97 13.83
CA ILE A 29 26.41 8.18 14.61
C ILE A 29 27.71 8.88 15.03
N GLY A 30 27.85 10.16 14.66
CA GLY A 30 28.96 11.02 15.09
C GLY A 30 30.27 10.87 14.31
N ALA A 31 30.39 9.91 13.39
CA ALA A 31 31.62 9.65 12.63
C ALA A 31 31.48 9.77 11.10
N SER A 32 30.26 10.00 10.60
CA SER A 32 29.95 9.97 9.16
C SER A 32 29.40 11.29 8.64
N ARG A 33 29.55 11.53 7.33
CA ARG A 33 28.88 12.64 6.65
C ARG A 33 27.36 12.42 6.63
N PRO A 34 26.54 13.49 6.59
CA PRO A 34 25.08 13.37 6.58
C PRO A 34 24.53 12.49 5.45
N GLU A 35 25.17 12.49 4.27
CA GLU A 35 24.71 11.71 3.12
C GLU A 35 24.86 10.20 3.38
N ASN A 36 25.96 9.78 4.01
CA ASN A 36 26.20 8.37 4.38
C ASN A 36 25.18 7.88 5.41
N MET A 37 24.76 8.76 6.32
CA MET A 37 23.73 8.45 7.30
C MET A 37 22.37 8.28 6.62
N ALA A 38 22.00 9.18 5.71
CA ALA A 38 20.76 9.09 4.96
C ALA A 38 20.70 7.81 4.12
N GLU A 39 21.77 7.46 3.42
CA GLU A 39 21.87 6.22 2.64
C GLU A 39 21.71 4.97 3.53
N ALA A 40 22.38 4.93 4.68
CA ALA A 40 22.28 3.81 5.61
C ALA A 40 20.87 3.66 6.21
N LEU A 41 20.19 4.77 6.49
CA LEU A 41 18.79 4.78 6.93
C LEU A 41 17.86 4.22 5.85
N GLU A 42 18.01 4.65 4.60
CA GLU A 42 17.21 4.14 3.49
C GLU A 42 17.43 2.65 3.24
N GLN A 43 18.69 2.18 3.23
CA GLN A 43 19.00 0.76 3.08
C GLN A 43 18.43 -0.09 4.22
N THR A 44 18.48 0.43 5.45
CA THR A 44 17.93 -0.25 6.63
C THR A 44 16.41 -0.33 6.53
N ALA A 45 15.74 0.76 6.15
CA ALA A 45 14.31 0.76 5.92
C ALA A 45 13.90 -0.27 4.85
N ALA A 46 14.59 -0.30 3.70
CA ALA A 46 14.33 -1.27 2.64
C ALA A 46 14.49 -2.73 3.09
N ARG A 47 15.53 -3.04 3.88
CA ARG A 47 15.73 -4.39 4.45
C ARG A 47 14.61 -4.78 5.42
N MET A 48 14.19 -3.85 6.27
CA MET A 48 13.09 -4.09 7.22
C MET A 48 11.76 -4.26 6.50
N GLU A 49 11.54 -3.51 5.43
CA GLU A 49 10.38 -3.64 4.55
C GLU A 49 10.33 -5.03 3.91
N GLN A 50 11.45 -5.50 3.34
CA GLN A 50 11.57 -6.84 2.79
C GLN A 50 11.31 -7.93 3.85
N GLY A 51 11.90 -7.79 5.04
CA GLY A 51 11.66 -8.70 6.16
C GLY A 51 10.19 -8.74 6.59
N THR A 52 9.50 -7.60 6.55
CA THR A 52 8.06 -7.50 6.86
C THR A 52 7.23 -8.25 5.82
N VAL A 53 7.52 -8.10 4.54
CA VAL A 53 6.81 -8.82 3.46
C VAL A 53 7.04 -10.33 3.56
N GLN A 54 8.28 -10.77 3.83
CA GLN A 54 8.59 -12.18 4.06
C GLN A 54 7.87 -12.74 5.29
N LEU A 55 7.83 -11.97 6.38
CA LEU A 55 7.09 -12.33 7.59
C LEU A 55 5.59 -12.52 7.30
N ARG A 56 4.96 -11.62 6.52
CA ARG A 56 3.54 -11.77 6.15
C ARG A 56 3.30 -13.04 5.35
N ALA A 57 4.13 -13.32 4.34
CA ALA A 57 4.02 -14.54 3.54
C ALA A 57 4.17 -15.82 4.40
N LEU A 58 5.10 -15.80 5.36
CA LEU A 58 5.31 -16.89 6.29
C LEU A 58 4.14 -17.09 7.27
N CYS A 59 3.58 -15.99 7.79
CA CYS A 59 2.40 -16.06 8.62
C CYS A 59 1.22 -16.66 7.85
N GLU A 60 1.00 -16.24 6.61
CA GLU A 60 -0.06 -16.78 5.76
C GLU A 60 0.11 -18.26 5.41
N SER A 61 1.34 -18.74 5.20
CA SER A 61 1.61 -20.17 4.94
C SER A 61 1.25 -21.09 6.12
N CYS A 62 1.13 -20.50 7.32
CA CYS A 62 0.75 -21.15 8.56
C CYS A 62 -0.76 -21.02 8.86
N LEU A 63 -1.48 -20.13 8.18
CA LEU A 63 -2.92 -19.97 8.38
C LEU A 63 -3.69 -21.18 7.80
N PRO A 64 -4.83 -21.53 8.42
CA PRO A 64 -5.71 -22.54 7.85
C PRO A 64 -6.23 -22.11 6.47
N PRO A 65 -6.67 -23.07 5.64
CA PRO A 65 -7.27 -22.77 4.34
C PRO A 65 -8.40 -21.74 4.47
N VAL A 66 -8.50 -20.87 3.47
CA VAL A 66 -9.54 -19.83 3.42
C VAL A 66 -10.92 -20.51 3.36
N PRO A 67 -11.92 -20.03 4.13
CA PRO A 67 -13.29 -20.51 4.04
C PRO A 67 -13.86 -20.37 2.62
N ALA A 68 -14.85 -21.19 2.27
CA ALA A 68 -15.52 -21.08 0.97
C ALA A 68 -16.15 -19.69 0.78
N VAL A 69 -16.35 -19.28 -0.48
CA VAL A 69 -16.99 -17.99 -0.83
C VAL A 69 -18.31 -17.85 -0.06
N GLY A 70 -18.49 -16.72 0.61
CA GLY A 70 -19.67 -16.42 1.44
C GLY A 70 -19.56 -16.85 2.91
N GLN A 71 -18.53 -17.61 3.32
CA GLN A 71 -18.29 -17.93 4.72
C GLN A 71 -17.49 -16.83 5.43
N LYS A 72 -17.93 -16.43 6.62
CA LYS A 72 -17.24 -15.44 7.44
C LYS A 72 -15.94 -16.03 8.00
N PRO A 73 -14.79 -15.34 7.89
CA PRO A 73 -13.56 -15.76 8.56
C PRO A 73 -13.76 -15.90 10.07
N ALA A 74 -13.11 -16.90 10.68
CA ALA A 74 -13.18 -17.12 12.12
C ALA A 74 -12.57 -15.97 12.94
N LEU A 75 -11.61 -15.25 12.36
CA LEU A 75 -10.99 -14.08 12.96
C LEU A 75 -11.32 -12.83 12.15
N PRO A 76 -11.60 -11.69 12.80
CA PRO A 76 -11.75 -10.43 12.09
C PRO A 76 -10.46 -10.10 11.32
N PRO A 77 -10.57 -9.50 10.12
CA PRO A 77 -9.41 -8.98 9.43
C PRO A 77 -8.67 -7.98 10.32
N LEU A 78 -7.37 -8.16 10.49
CA LEU A 78 -6.53 -7.13 11.08
C LEU A 78 -6.38 -6.00 10.05
N ASP A 79 -7.00 -4.85 10.32
CA ASP A 79 -6.91 -3.64 9.50
C ASP A 79 -5.64 -2.83 9.83
N ALA A 80 -4.50 -3.52 9.92
CA ALA A 80 -3.23 -2.88 10.26
C ALA A 80 -2.63 -2.07 9.11
N ALA A 81 -3.15 -2.23 7.88
CA ALA A 81 -2.53 -1.66 6.69
C ALA A 81 -3.52 -0.99 5.72
N GLY A 82 -4.82 -1.03 6.00
CA GLY A 82 -5.85 -0.42 5.17
C GLY A 82 -7.01 -1.36 4.82
N LYS A 83 -8.05 -0.77 4.24
CA LYS A 83 -9.27 -1.43 3.77
C LYS A 83 -9.48 -1.20 2.28
N VAL A 84 -10.26 -2.09 1.67
CA VAL A 84 -10.65 -2.00 0.27
C VAL A 84 -12.15 -2.29 0.13
N GLU A 85 -12.79 -1.52 -0.74
CA GLU A 85 -14.20 -1.68 -1.09
C GLU A 85 -14.44 -1.24 -2.54
N VAL A 86 -15.59 -1.65 -3.07
CA VAL A 86 -16.17 -1.02 -4.25
C VAL A 86 -17.34 -0.19 -3.78
N ASN A 87 -17.31 1.12 -4.05
CA ASN A 87 -18.33 2.05 -3.57
C ASN A 87 -19.64 1.93 -4.39
N GLU A 88 -20.62 2.77 -4.08
CA GLU A 88 -21.95 2.73 -4.71
C GLU A 88 -21.93 3.06 -6.22
N PHE A 89 -20.90 3.79 -6.65
CA PHE A 89 -20.67 4.17 -8.05
C PHE A 89 -19.92 3.08 -8.83
N GLY A 90 -19.54 1.97 -8.18
CA GLY A 90 -18.75 0.91 -8.80
C GLY A 90 -17.26 1.20 -8.85
N TRP A 91 -16.78 2.23 -8.16
CA TRP A 91 -15.37 2.58 -8.12
C TRP A 91 -14.66 1.76 -7.05
N LEU A 92 -13.45 1.31 -7.37
CA LEU A 92 -12.59 0.71 -6.38
C LEU A 92 -12.04 1.82 -5.47
N HIS A 93 -12.17 1.63 -4.16
CA HIS A 93 -11.61 2.49 -3.14
C HIS A 93 -10.71 1.66 -2.21
N ILE A 94 -9.47 2.09 -2.06
CA ILE A 94 -8.53 1.57 -1.06
C ILE A 94 -8.18 2.71 -0.12
N GLN A 95 -8.45 2.53 1.18
CA GLN A 95 -8.00 3.44 2.21
C GLN A 95 -6.81 2.81 2.93
N LEU A 96 -5.65 3.48 2.90
CA LEU A 96 -4.50 3.14 3.73
C LEU A 96 -4.53 3.98 4.99
N ASN A 97 -4.19 3.35 6.12
CA ASN A 97 -4.10 4.02 7.43
C ASN A 97 -2.79 4.81 7.61
N THR A 98 -2.09 5.07 6.49
CA THR A 98 -0.81 5.77 6.41
C THR A 98 -0.79 6.64 5.17
N LEU A 99 0.08 7.65 5.16
CA LEU A 99 0.44 8.37 3.95
C LEU A 99 1.26 7.49 3.01
N LEU A 100 1.40 7.92 1.75
CA LEU A 100 2.35 7.27 0.86
C LEU A 100 3.77 7.51 1.38
N PRO A 101 4.60 6.45 1.47
CA PRO A 101 5.99 6.59 1.87
C PRO A 101 6.78 7.42 0.84
N HIS A 102 7.81 8.09 1.34
CA HIS A 102 8.82 8.70 0.48
C HIS A 102 9.52 7.63 -0.34
N CYS A 103 9.72 7.88 -1.63
CA CYS A 103 10.28 6.94 -2.57
C CYS A 103 11.17 7.70 -3.55
N ARG A 104 12.48 7.72 -3.27
CA ARG A 104 13.46 8.39 -4.13
C ARG A 104 14.03 7.50 -5.24
N PHE A 105 14.15 6.19 -4.96
CA PHE A 105 14.92 5.27 -5.83
C PHE A 105 14.12 4.06 -6.32
N ALA A 106 13.33 3.44 -5.46
CA ALA A 106 12.59 2.22 -5.79
C ALA A 106 11.19 2.22 -5.16
N PRO A 107 10.16 1.74 -5.88
CA PRO A 107 8.82 1.61 -5.33
C PRO A 107 8.82 0.76 -4.04
N PRO A 108 8.12 1.20 -2.98
CA PRO A 108 8.11 0.50 -1.70
C PRO A 108 7.44 -0.87 -1.83
N LEU A 109 8.20 -1.92 -1.51
CA LEU A 109 7.77 -3.32 -1.65
C LEU A 109 6.56 -3.65 -0.76
N TRP A 110 6.53 -3.13 0.47
CA TRP A 110 5.44 -3.31 1.41
C TRP A 110 4.16 -2.66 0.90
N LEU A 111 4.25 -1.53 0.20
CA LEU A 111 3.06 -0.85 -0.34
C LEU A 111 2.42 -1.70 -1.45
N THR A 112 3.23 -2.16 -2.41
CA THR A 112 2.77 -3.07 -3.46
C THR A 112 2.22 -4.38 -2.89
N ASP A 113 2.90 -5.00 -1.90
CA ASP A 113 2.43 -6.20 -1.21
C ASP A 113 1.10 -5.96 -0.48
N THR A 114 0.97 -4.84 0.21
CA THR A 114 -0.25 -4.47 0.94
C THR A 114 -1.43 -4.30 0.01
N ILE A 115 -1.29 -3.50 -1.05
CA ILE A 115 -2.36 -3.28 -2.03
C ILE A 115 -2.74 -4.61 -2.70
N SER A 116 -1.76 -5.40 -3.14
CA SER A 116 -2.02 -6.70 -3.78
C SER A 116 -2.82 -7.64 -2.86
N ARG A 117 -2.47 -7.71 -1.57
CA ARG A 117 -3.21 -8.53 -0.59
C ARG A 117 -4.62 -8.03 -0.33
N LEU A 118 -4.83 -6.71 -0.33
CA LEU A 118 -6.16 -6.13 -0.20
C LEU A 118 -7.02 -6.52 -1.40
N LEU A 119 -6.51 -6.34 -2.62
CA LEU A 119 -7.19 -6.73 -3.86
C LEU A 119 -7.49 -8.23 -3.90
N ASP A 120 -6.50 -9.08 -3.58
CA ASP A 120 -6.69 -10.53 -3.53
C ASP A 120 -7.81 -10.93 -2.56
N ARG A 121 -7.85 -10.30 -1.37
CA ARG A 121 -8.90 -10.57 -0.38
C ARG A 121 -10.27 -10.11 -0.87
N HIS A 122 -10.32 -8.94 -1.52
CA HIS A 122 -11.54 -8.43 -2.12
C HIS A 122 -12.06 -9.39 -3.19
N GLU A 123 -11.21 -9.81 -4.12
CA GLU A 123 -11.58 -10.69 -5.22
C GLU A 123 -12.03 -12.07 -4.75
N ARG A 124 -11.40 -12.62 -3.70
CA ARG A 124 -11.83 -13.87 -3.07
C ARG A 124 -13.24 -13.78 -2.48
N ARG A 125 -13.65 -12.60 -1.99
CA ARG A 125 -14.93 -12.41 -1.32
C ARG A 125 -16.05 -11.98 -2.27
N HIS A 126 -15.72 -11.17 -3.28
CA HIS A 126 -16.69 -10.49 -4.13
C HIS A 126 -16.60 -10.90 -5.61
N GLY A 127 -15.66 -11.76 -5.97
CA GLY A 127 -15.38 -12.11 -7.36
C GLY A 127 -14.36 -11.17 -8.00
N LYS A 128 -13.95 -11.49 -9.23
CA LYS A 128 -12.89 -10.77 -9.95
C LYS A 128 -13.24 -9.29 -10.14
N LEU A 129 -12.26 -8.41 -9.98
CA LEU A 129 -12.42 -6.99 -10.26
C LEU A 129 -12.60 -6.76 -11.77
N PRO A 130 -13.40 -5.76 -12.18
CA PRO A 130 -13.57 -5.44 -13.59
C PRO A 130 -12.28 -4.88 -14.18
N LEU A 131 -11.94 -5.32 -15.39
CA LEU A 131 -10.88 -4.72 -16.18
C LEU A 131 -11.45 -3.48 -16.87
N LEU A 132 -10.89 -2.32 -16.58
CA LEU A 132 -11.26 -1.03 -17.17
C LEU A 132 -10.41 -0.78 -18.42
N GLU A 133 -11.06 -0.39 -19.52
CA GLU A 133 -10.36 -0.03 -20.76
C GLU A 133 -9.62 1.30 -20.62
N GLN A 134 -10.26 2.29 -20.00
CA GLN A 134 -9.67 3.57 -19.64
C GLN A 134 -10.06 3.89 -18.20
N ALA A 135 -9.05 4.11 -17.35
CA ALA A 135 -9.25 4.37 -15.94
C ALA A 135 -8.54 5.65 -15.48
N LEU A 136 -9.11 6.27 -14.46
CA LEU A 136 -8.45 7.28 -13.65
C LEU A 136 -8.02 6.62 -12.33
N LEU A 137 -6.73 6.71 -12.02
CA LEU A 137 -6.19 6.44 -10.69
C LEU A 137 -6.03 7.77 -9.97
N VAL A 138 -6.78 7.94 -8.87
CA VAL A 138 -6.64 9.09 -7.98
C VAL A 138 -5.98 8.62 -6.69
N ILE A 139 -4.96 9.34 -6.24
CA ILE A 139 -4.34 9.15 -4.94
C ILE A 139 -4.52 10.46 -4.17
N ASP A 140 -5.31 10.42 -3.12
CA ASP A 140 -5.69 11.58 -2.32
C ASP A 140 -5.22 11.41 -0.88
N GLU A 141 -4.25 12.24 -0.47
CA GLU A 141 -3.66 12.16 0.85
C GLU A 141 -4.23 13.20 1.80
N TYR A 142 -4.66 12.72 2.96
CA TYR A 142 -5.23 13.50 4.04
C TYR A 142 -4.15 13.63 5.11
N CYS A 143 -3.67 14.84 5.35
CA CYS A 143 -2.62 15.07 6.34
C CYS A 143 -2.63 16.48 6.91
N ASP A 144 -2.09 16.63 8.12
CA ASP A 144 -1.87 17.94 8.72
C ASP A 144 -0.59 18.58 8.16
N VAL A 145 -0.51 19.91 8.23
CA VAL A 145 0.63 20.72 7.80
C VAL A 145 1.93 20.26 8.48
N ASP A 146 1.87 19.79 9.73
CA ASP A 146 3.09 19.33 10.43
C ASP A 146 3.58 17.95 9.96
N SER A 147 2.72 17.19 9.27
CA SER A 147 3.04 15.87 8.71
C SER A 147 3.59 15.92 7.28
N ARG A 148 3.82 17.12 6.72
CA ARG A 148 4.26 17.37 5.33
C ARG A 148 5.72 17.01 5.03
N GLN A 149 6.21 15.88 5.53
CA GLN A 149 7.63 15.51 5.38
C GLN A 149 8.09 15.34 3.92
N VAL A 150 7.16 15.25 2.97
CA VAL A 150 7.43 15.23 1.51
C VAL A 150 6.55 16.29 0.84
N TYR A 151 7.17 17.40 0.40
CA TYR A 151 6.46 18.52 -0.26
C TYR A 151 6.06 18.21 -1.71
N ASP A 152 6.87 17.42 -2.42
CA ASP A 152 6.65 17.15 -3.84
C ASP A 152 5.97 15.79 -4.04
N ALA A 153 4.85 15.80 -4.76
CA ALA A 153 4.07 14.60 -5.06
C ALA A 153 4.87 13.56 -5.88
N ASP A 154 5.90 13.98 -6.61
CA ASP A 154 6.75 13.13 -7.43
C ASP A 154 7.69 12.22 -6.61
N ASN A 155 8.02 12.63 -5.38
CA ASN A 155 8.87 11.93 -4.43
C ASN A 155 8.12 10.89 -3.59
N LYS A 156 6.82 10.69 -3.85
CA LYS A 156 6.01 9.69 -3.16
C LYS A 156 6.01 8.37 -3.91
N GLY A 157 5.79 7.27 -3.18
CA GLY A 157 5.73 5.91 -3.73
C GLY A 157 4.53 5.61 -4.65
N TRP A 158 3.94 6.59 -5.34
CA TRP A 158 2.74 6.42 -6.16
C TRP A 158 2.91 5.35 -7.26
N LYS A 159 4.14 5.13 -7.76
CA LYS A 159 4.44 4.08 -8.73
C LYS A 159 4.12 2.68 -8.19
N ALA A 160 4.29 2.44 -6.89
CA ALA A 160 3.93 1.15 -6.28
C ALA A 160 2.42 0.88 -6.32
N VAL A 161 1.60 1.94 -6.25
CA VAL A 161 0.14 1.85 -6.38
C VAL A 161 -0.25 1.46 -7.81
N SER A 162 0.27 2.18 -8.80
CA SER A 162 0.04 1.87 -10.22
C SER A 162 0.48 0.45 -10.57
N ASN A 163 1.68 0.06 -10.15
CA ASN A 163 2.19 -1.30 -10.40
C ASN A 163 1.33 -2.40 -9.76
N ALA A 164 0.70 -2.14 -8.61
CA ALA A 164 -0.15 -3.12 -7.94
C ALA A 164 -1.51 -3.32 -8.64
N ILE A 165 -1.99 -2.34 -9.41
CA ILE A 165 -3.28 -2.41 -10.11
C ILE A 165 -3.16 -2.82 -11.58
N LYS A 166 -1.98 -2.64 -12.20
CA LYS A 166 -1.69 -3.05 -13.58
C LYS A 166 -1.85 -4.56 -13.76
N GLY A 167 -2.40 -4.97 -14.91
CA GLY A 167 -2.74 -6.35 -15.22
C GLY A 167 -3.93 -6.91 -14.42
N ARG A 168 -4.53 -6.11 -13.53
CA ARG A 168 -5.68 -6.51 -12.70
C ARG A 168 -6.91 -5.67 -13.02
N LEU A 169 -6.80 -4.35 -12.83
CA LEU A 169 -7.88 -3.37 -13.04
C LEU A 169 -7.72 -2.60 -14.35
N VAL A 170 -6.50 -2.54 -14.87
CA VAL A 170 -6.18 -1.91 -16.15
C VAL A 170 -5.22 -2.81 -16.93
N ALA A 171 -5.19 -2.62 -18.25
CA ALA A 171 -4.22 -3.29 -19.10
C ALA A 171 -2.79 -3.01 -18.63
N ASP A 172 -1.91 -3.98 -18.80
CA ASP A 172 -0.49 -3.79 -18.51
C ASP A 172 0.19 -3.03 -19.66
N ASP A 173 1.14 -2.17 -19.33
CA ASP A 173 2.00 -1.44 -20.28
C ASP A 173 1.31 -0.70 -21.44
N ASP A 174 0.13 -0.11 -21.19
CA ASP A 174 -0.52 0.83 -22.11
C ASP A 174 -0.66 2.23 -21.50
N GLN A 175 0.05 3.20 -22.09
CA GLN A 175 0.03 4.60 -21.64
C GLN A 175 -1.33 5.29 -21.80
N PHE A 176 -2.23 4.75 -22.64
CA PHE A 176 -3.56 5.34 -22.89
C PHE A 176 -4.66 4.75 -22.01
N SER A 177 -4.35 3.70 -21.24
CA SER A 177 -5.32 2.98 -20.40
C SER A 177 -5.48 3.54 -19.00
N LEU A 178 -4.48 4.31 -18.50
CA LEU A 178 -4.45 4.77 -17.12
C LEU A 178 -3.95 6.22 -17.01
N SER A 179 -4.83 7.12 -16.58
CA SER A 179 -4.44 8.45 -16.10
C SER A 179 -4.17 8.43 -14.60
N LEU A 180 -3.26 9.29 -14.14
CA LEU A 180 -2.91 9.44 -12.73
C LEU A 180 -3.21 10.86 -12.25
N CYS A 181 -3.85 10.96 -11.09
CA CYS A 181 -4.06 12.21 -10.36
C CYS A 181 -3.54 12.07 -8.93
N LEU A 182 -2.74 13.04 -8.48
CA LEU A 182 -2.24 13.12 -7.11
C LEU A 182 -2.86 14.35 -6.44
N LEU A 183 -3.55 14.13 -5.33
CA LEU A 183 -4.29 15.13 -4.58
C LEU A 183 -3.83 15.15 -3.12
N SER A 184 -4.11 16.25 -2.44
CA SER A 184 -3.92 16.35 -1.00
C SER A 184 -5.00 17.22 -0.37
N GLN A 185 -5.50 16.77 0.77
CA GLN A 185 -6.43 17.49 1.63
C GLN A 185 -5.85 17.67 3.03
N ARG A 186 -6.23 18.78 3.67
CA ARG A 186 -5.89 19.01 5.07
C ARG A 186 -6.78 18.16 5.96
N SER A 187 -6.15 17.41 6.87
CA SER A 187 -6.86 16.55 7.81
C SER A 187 -6.04 16.36 9.08
N PRO A 188 -6.66 16.29 10.28
CA PRO A 188 -5.93 15.91 11.49
C PRO A 188 -5.50 14.43 11.46
N GLU A 189 -6.20 13.57 10.72
CA GLU A 189 -5.80 12.18 10.52
C GLU A 189 -4.92 12.02 9.28
N ALA A 190 -3.84 11.22 9.43
CA ALA A 190 -2.96 10.84 8.34
C ALA A 190 -3.51 9.60 7.59
N GLN A 191 -4.08 9.80 6.41
CA GLN A 191 -4.69 8.73 5.60
C GLN A 191 -4.39 8.93 4.12
N CYS A 192 -4.40 7.84 3.36
CA CYS A 192 -4.28 7.88 1.90
C CYS A 192 -5.44 7.12 1.28
N HIS A 193 -6.22 7.82 0.47
CA HIS A 193 -7.33 7.27 -0.30
C HIS A 193 -6.90 7.07 -1.74
N ILE A 194 -7.09 5.86 -2.23
CA ILE A 194 -6.73 5.47 -3.60
C ILE A 194 -8.02 5.05 -4.29
N TYR A 195 -8.37 5.75 -5.37
CA TYR A 195 -9.54 5.45 -6.18
C TYR A 195 -9.11 4.96 -7.56
N VAL A 196 -9.76 3.91 -8.05
CA VAL A 196 -9.66 3.48 -9.44
C VAL A 196 -11.08 3.44 -10.01
N LEU A 197 -11.33 4.27 -11.00
CA LEU A 197 -12.65 4.49 -11.60
C LEU A 197 -12.56 4.56 -13.13
N PRO A 198 -13.65 4.28 -13.86
CA PRO A 198 -13.71 4.52 -15.30
C PRO A 198 -13.37 5.97 -15.63
N MET A 199 -12.66 6.20 -16.74
CA MET A 199 -12.31 7.56 -17.19
C MET A 199 -13.55 8.44 -17.42
N ALA A 200 -14.67 7.84 -17.85
CA ALA A 200 -15.94 8.53 -18.05
C ALA A 200 -16.47 9.20 -16.78
N ASP A 201 -16.12 8.67 -15.61
CA ASP A 201 -16.62 9.12 -14.31
C ASP A 201 -15.72 10.20 -13.69
N ALA A 202 -14.64 10.61 -14.38
CA ALA A 202 -13.69 11.60 -13.86
C ALA A 202 -14.36 12.94 -13.52
N GLY A 203 -15.31 13.39 -14.34
CA GLY A 203 -16.07 14.63 -14.09
C GLY A 203 -16.87 14.56 -12.79
N ASP A 204 -17.57 13.45 -12.57
CA ASP A 204 -18.38 13.21 -11.37
C ASP A 204 -17.48 13.09 -10.13
N PHE A 205 -16.34 12.43 -10.24
CA PHE A 205 -15.35 12.35 -9.17
C PHE A 205 -14.90 13.74 -8.70
N PHE A 206 -14.42 14.58 -9.61
CA PHE A 206 -13.91 15.90 -9.25
C PHE A 206 -15.01 16.84 -8.77
N PHE A 207 -16.22 16.73 -9.31
CA PHE A 207 -17.38 17.46 -8.83
C PHE A 207 -17.67 17.11 -7.36
N MET A 208 -17.85 15.83 -7.05
CA MET A 208 -18.13 15.37 -5.69
C MET A 208 -16.97 15.63 -4.71
N HIS A 209 -15.73 15.48 -5.17
CA HIS A 209 -14.54 15.75 -4.37
C HIS A 209 -14.46 17.22 -3.94
N SER A 210 -14.78 18.14 -4.86
CA SER A 210 -14.79 19.58 -4.59
C SER A 210 -15.84 20.01 -3.56
N ASP A 211 -16.96 19.26 -3.47
CA ASP A 211 -18.02 19.45 -2.48
C ASP A 211 -17.76 18.71 -1.15
N HIS A 212 -16.54 18.16 -0.95
CA HIS A 212 -16.16 17.37 0.23
C HIS A 212 -17.06 16.15 0.48
N PHE A 213 -17.58 15.54 -0.59
CA PHE A 213 -18.37 14.33 -0.49
C PHE A 213 -17.53 13.16 0.05
N THR A 214 -18.18 12.28 0.83
CA THR A 214 -17.52 11.08 1.37
C THR A 214 -17.75 9.89 0.45
N PHE A 215 -16.68 9.37 -0.14
CA PHE A 215 -16.74 8.24 -1.07
C PHE A 215 -16.73 6.86 -0.40
N SER A 216 -16.50 6.81 0.91
CA SER A 216 -16.42 5.58 1.71
C SER A 216 -17.71 5.30 2.46
N ARG A 217 -18.07 4.01 2.59
CA ARG A 217 -19.14 3.57 3.49
C ARG A 217 -18.66 3.35 4.92
#